data_AF-A0A381J5I1-F1
#
_entry.id   AF-A0A381J5I1-F1
#
_cell.length_a   1.000
_cell.length_b   1.000
_cell.length_c   1.000
_cell.angle_alpha   90.00
_cell.angle_beta   90.00
_cell.angle_gamma   90.00
#
_symmetry.space_group_name_H-M   'P 1'
#
loop_
_entity.id
_entity.type
_entity.pdbx_description
1 polymer ?
#
loop_
_entity_poly.entity_id
_entity_poly.type
_entity_poly.pdbx_seq_one_letter_code
_entity_poly.pdbx_strand_id
1 'polypeptide(L)'
;MDYSTLSYTVKKKTNKVCELKEQRDRKRNLLKIPVIAIALLCIYVGFNINRYSSYVMAFLQNHSTESILKRFDPIIFGIFFVTIIITLILFDEYKTTKRGYDDLRKDLIKTINNEFCICSNDCKCKDDYIKDMEKKGVDLIF
;
A
#
# COMPACT_ATOMS: atom_id res chain seq x y z
N MET A 1 17.54 22.01 10.23
CA MET A 1 18.49 22.07 9.12
C MET A 1 18.17 23.32 8.32
N ASP A 2 19.16 24.16 8.02
CA ASP A 2 18.92 25.38 7.24
C ASP A 2 18.85 25.00 5.75
N TYR A 3 17.62 24.95 5.21
CA TYR A 3 17.34 24.54 3.83
C TYR A 3 17.78 25.60 2.80
N SER A 4 18.51 26.62 3.23
CA SER A 4 18.96 27.77 2.44
C SER A 4 20.01 27.42 1.38
N THR A 5 20.75 26.31 1.56
CA THR A 5 21.81 25.84 0.65
C THR A 5 21.39 24.75 -0.34
N LEU A 6 20.15 24.23 -0.22
CA LEU A 6 19.60 23.26 -1.17
C LEU A 6 19.08 23.98 -2.42
N SER A 7 19.32 23.40 -3.60
CA SER A 7 18.65 23.85 -4.82
C SER A 7 17.13 23.76 -4.65
N TYR A 8 16.41 24.77 -5.16
CA TYR A 8 14.95 24.84 -5.14
C TYR A 8 14.29 23.55 -5.68
N THR A 9 14.89 22.96 -6.71
CA THR A 9 14.46 21.69 -7.30
C THR A 9 14.51 20.54 -6.30
N VAL A 10 15.58 20.44 -5.51
CA VAL A 10 15.74 19.39 -4.49
C VAL A 10 14.75 19.60 -3.35
N LYS A 11 14.54 20.85 -2.90
CA LYS A 11 13.54 21.17 -1.86
C LYS A 11 12.12 20.77 -2.29
N LYS A 12 11.73 21.10 -3.52
CA LYS A 12 10.42 20.74 -4.08
C LYS A 12 10.22 19.23 -4.21
N LYS A 13 11.24 18.51 -4.71
CA LYS A 13 11.22 17.04 -4.80
C LYS A 13 11.14 16.39 -3.42
N THR A 14 11.88 16.92 -2.43
CA THR A 14 11.88 16.44 -1.04
C THR A 14 10.49 16.50 -0.42
N ASN A 15 9.83 17.66 -0.49
CA ASN A 15 8.48 17.82 0.06
C ASN A 15 7.50 16.85 -0.59
N LYS A 16 7.57 16.71 -1.92
CA LYS A 16 6.71 15.78 -2.67
C LYS A 16 6.98 14.32 -2.32
N VAL A 17 8.22 13.92 -2.04
CA VAL A 17 8.55 12.56 -1.56
C VAL A 17 8.00 12.31 -0.16
N CYS A 18 8.09 13.30 0.75
CA CYS A 18 7.51 13.19 2.09
C CYS A 18 5.98 13.05 2.02
N GLU A 19 5.31 13.86 1.20
CA GLU A 19 3.85 13.77 0.97
C GLU A 19 3.45 12.40 0.40
N LEU A 20 4.17 11.92 -0.64
CA LEU A 20 3.90 10.61 -1.23
C LEU A 20 4.15 9.46 -0.25
N LYS A 21 5.15 9.59 0.63
CA LYS A 21 5.39 8.61 1.70
C LYS A 21 4.21 8.58 2.68
N GLU A 22 3.77 9.74 3.15
CA GLU A 22 2.64 9.82 4.09
C GLU A 22 1.36 9.25 3.46
N GLN A 23 1.09 9.58 2.20
CA GLN A 23 -0.02 9.01 1.44
C GLN A 23 0.11 7.50 1.28
N ARG A 24 1.30 6.99 0.96
CA ARG A 24 1.57 5.55 0.85
C ARG A 24 1.32 4.84 2.18
N ASP A 25 1.80 5.39 3.29
CA ASP A 25 1.68 4.79 4.61
C ASP A 25 0.21 4.83 5.10
N ARG A 26 -0.51 5.92 4.82
CA ARG A 26 -1.96 6.02 5.05
C ARG A 26 -2.74 4.98 4.25
N LYS A 27 -2.48 4.85 2.94
CA LYS A 27 -3.15 3.84 2.08
C LYS A 27 -2.81 2.42 2.51
N ARG A 28 -1.57 2.15 2.91
CA ARG A 28 -1.16 0.85 3.48
C ARG A 28 -1.93 0.54 4.77
N ASN A 29 -2.13 1.53 5.65
CA ASN A 29 -2.91 1.33 6.86
C ASN A 29 -4.38 1.08 6.55
N LEU A 30 -4.96 1.78 5.58
CA LEU A 30 -6.34 1.53 5.13
C LEU A 30 -6.52 0.11 4.57
N LEU A 31 -5.53 -0.44 3.87
CA LEU A 31 -5.54 -1.81 3.37
C LEU A 31 -5.60 -2.89 4.47
N LYS A 32 -5.19 -2.58 5.71
CA LYS A 32 -5.20 -3.58 6.80
C LYS A 32 -6.61 -4.05 7.14
N ILE A 33 -7.57 -3.14 7.17
CA ILE A 33 -8.96 -3.43 7.58
C ILE A 33 -9.61 -4.49 6.68
N PRO A 34 -9.69 -4.30 5.36
CA PRO A 34 -10.36 -5.28 4.51
C PRO A 34 -9.54 -6.58 4.38
N VAL A 35 -8.20 -6.53 4.49
CA VAL A 35 -7.37 -7.75 4.52
C VAL A 35 -7.68 -8.61 5.75
N ILE A 36 -7.82 -7.98 6.93
CA ILE A 36 -8.22 -8.70 8.16
C ILE A 36 -9.64 -9.26 8.01
N ALA A 37 -10.56 -8.48 7.45
CA ALA A 37 -11.94 -8.93 7.20
C ALA A 37 -11.98 -10.16 6.27
N ILE A 38 -11.21 -10.15 5.16
CA ILE A 38 -11.07 -11.30 4.26
C ILE A 38 -10.50 -12.50 5.01
N ALA A 39 -9.45 -12.31 5.82
CA ALA A 39 -8.86 -13.41 6.59
C ALA A 39 -9.89 -14.05 7.55
N LEU A 40 -10.67 -13.25 8.26
CA LEU A 40 -11.74 -13.73 9.14
C LEU A 40 -12.83 -14.49 8.37
N LEU A 41 -13.22 -13.98 7.19
CA LEU A 41 -14.19 -14.65 6.33
C LEU A 41 -13.65 -15.98 5.80
N CYS A 42 -12.39 -16.05 5.39
CA CYS A 42 -11.74 -17.30 4.99
C CYS A 42 -11.70 -18.31 6.14
N ILE A 43 -11.39 -17.86 7.36
CA ILE A 43 -11.41 -18.71 8.57
C ILE A 43 -12.84 -19.25 8.80
N TYR A 44 -13.85 -18.38 8.72
CA TYR A 44 -15.25 -18.78 8.88
C TYR A 44 -15.67 -19.82 7.83
N VAL A 45 -15.30 -19.61 6.56
CA VAL A 45 -15.55 -20.57 5.47
C VAL A 45 -14.83 -21.89 5.75
N GLY A 46 -13.58 -21.85 6.21
CA GLY A 46 -12.79 -23.02 6.59
C GLY A 46 -13.43 -23.83 7.72
N PHE A 47 -13.89 -23.18 8.78
CA PHE A 47 -14.61 -23.86 9.87
C PHE A 47 -15.92 -24.52 9.41
N ASN A 48 -16.50 -24.02 8.33
CA ASN A 48 -17.76 -24.49 7.78
C ASN A 48 -17.58 -25.23 6.44
N ILE A 49 -16.37 -25.74 6.18
CA ILE A 49 -16.01 -26.30 4.88
C ILE A 49 -16.89 -27.47 4.47
N ASN A 50 -17.31 -28.32 5.42
CA ASN A 50 -18.21 -29.45 5.15
C ASN A 50 -19.55 -28.97 4.58
N ARG A 51 -20.10 -27.90 5.17
CA ARG A 51 -21.37 -27.29 4.73
C ARG A 51 -21.22 -26.68 3.33
N TYR A 52 -20.15 -25.91 3.10
CA TYR A 52 -19.91 -25.30 1.79
C TYR A 52 -19.55 -26.32 0.71
N SER A 53 -18.85 -27.40 1.07
CA SER A 53 -18.59 -28.54 0.19
C SER A 53 -19.89 -29.23 -0.23
N SER A 54 -20.82 -29.44 0.70
CA SER A 54 -22.15 -29.96 0.36
C SER A 54 -22.92 -29.06 -0.60
N TYR A 55 -22.78 -27.72 -0.51
CA TYR A 55 -23.38 -26.80 -1.47
C TYR A 55 -22.80 -26.96 -2.87
N VAL A 56 -21.48 -27.07 -2.96
CA VAL A 56 -20.78 -27.29 -4.24
C VAL A 56 -21.20 -28.64 -4.84
N MET A 57 -21.25 -29.71 -4.04
CA MET A 57 -21.66 -31.04 -4.51
C MET A 57 -23.12 -31.07 -4.96
N ALA A 58 -24.04 -30.44 -4.22
CA ALA A 58 -25.45 -30.34 -4.61
C ALA A 58 -25.61 -29.55 -5.92
N PHE A 59 -24.86 -28.46 -6.09
CA PHE A 59 -24.81 -27.70 -7.35
C PHE A 59 -24.30 -28.56 -8.51
N LEU A 60 -23.19 -29.28 -8.33
CA LEU A 60 -22.61 -30.17 -9.35
C LEU A 60 -23.55 -31.32 -9.74
N GLN A 61 -24.39 -31.78 -8.82
CA GLN A 61 -25.36 -32.85 -9.03
C GLN A 61 -26.72 -32.36 -9.56
N ASN A 62 -26.85 -31.08 -9.91
CA ASN A 62 -28.13 -30.44 -10.32
C ASN A 62 -29.28 -30.65 -9.32
N HIS A 63 -28.95 -30.83 -8.03
CA HIS A 63 -29.96 -30.82 -6.97
C HIS A 63 -30.30 -29.38 -6.59
N SER A 64 -31.55 -29.14 -6.16
CA SER A 64 -31.93 -27.81 -5.71
C SER A 64 -31.13 -27.42 -4.46
N THR A 65 -30.35 -26.35 -4.57
CA THR A 65 -29.51 -25.84 -3.47
C THR A 65 -30.32 -25.07 -2.42
N GLU A 66 -31.57 -24.70 -2.73
CA GLU A 66 -32.45 -23.90 -1.86
C GLU A 66 -32.74 -24.55 -0.50
N SER A 67 -32.82 -25.89 -0.45
CA SER A 67 -33.10 -26.62 0.80
C SER A 67 -31.89 -26.71 1.73
N ILE A 68 -30.68 -26.52 1.19
CA ILE A 68 -29.41 -26.69 1.91
C ILE A 68 -28.81 -25.33 2.31
N LEU A 69 -29.03 -24.28 1.50
CA LEU A 69 -28.57 -22.91 1.76
C LEU A 69 -29.23 -22.34 3.02
N LYS A 70 -28.42 -21.97 4.02
CA LYS A 70 -28.97 -21.16 5.12
C LYS A 70 -29.23 -19.74 4.62
N ARG A 71 -30.29 -19.12 5.14
CA ARG A 71 -30.71 -17.74 4.80
C ARG A 71 -29.56 -16.70 4.87
N PHE A 72 -28.55 -16.92 5.70
CA PHE A 72 -27.43 -16.00 5.88
C PHE A 72 -26.23 -16.26 4.95
N ASP A 73 -26.12 -17.42 4.31
CA ASP A 73 -24.95 -17.75 3.49
C ASP A 73 -24.81 -16.84 2.25
N PRO A 74 -25.88 -16.50 1.50
CA PRO A 74 -25.78 -15.53 0.40
C PRO A 74 -25.31 -14.15 0.86
N ILE A 75 -25.70 -13.74 2.07
CA ILE A 75 -25.29 -12.45 2.67
C ILE A 75 -23.78 -12.47 2.95
N ILE A 76 -23.28 -13.56 3.52
CA ILE A 76 -21.85 -13.74 3.81
C ILE A 76 -21.03 -13.72 2.52
N PHE A 77 -21.48 -14.44 1.48
CA PHE A 77 -20.82 -14.39 0.18
C PHE A 77 -20.86 -12.99 -0.44
N GLY A 78 -22.00 -12.29 -0.36
CA GLY A 78 -22.12 -10.91 -0.83
C GLY A 78 -21.12 -9.98 -0.15
N ILE A 79 -21.02 -10.04 1.18
CA ILE A 79 -20.03 -9.27 1.96
C ILE A 79 -18.60 -9.61 1.53
N PHE A 80 -18.31 -10.89 1.32
CA PHE A 80 -16.99 -11.35 0.89
C PHE A 80 -16.61 -10.77 -0.49
N PHE A 81 -17.51 -10.86 -1.47
CA PHE A 81 -17.30 -10.28 -2.80
C PHE A 81 -17.08 -8.76 -2.76
N VAL A 82 -17.92 -8.04 -2.02
CA VAL A 82 -17.79 -6.58 -1.86
C VAL A 82 -16.46 -6.21 -1.22
N THR A 83 -16.05 -6.95 -0.18
CA THR A 83 -14.78 -6.70 0.53
C THR A 83 -13.57 -6.95 -0.39
N ILE A 84 -13.62 -7.98 -1.25
CA ILE A 84 -12.58 -8.25 -2.25
C ILE A 84 -12.48 -7.08 -3.24
N ILE A 85 -13.61 -6.61 -3.80
CA ILE A 85 -13.61 -5.51 -4.77
C ILE A 85 -13.00 -4.25 -4.15
N ILE A 86 -13.40 -3.88 -2.93
CA ILE A 86 -12.85 -2.74 -2.20
C ILE A 86 -11.34 -2.91 -1.99
N THR A 87 -10.88 -4.10 -1.61
CA THR A 87 -9.46 -4.38 -1.39
C THR A 87 -8.66 -4.20 -2.68
N LEU A 88 -9.18 -4.67 -3.82
CA LEU A 88 -8.50 -4.54 -5.11
C LEU A 88 -8.35 -3.07 -5.53
N ILE A 89 -9.39 -2.26 -5.35
CA ILE A 89 -9.35 -0.81 -5.65
C ILE A 89 -8.29 -0.12 -4.77
N LEU A 90 -8.34 -0.36 -3.45
CA LEU A 90 -7.37 0.22 -2.51
C LEU A 90 -5.94 -0.25 -2.80
N PHE A 91 -5.77 -1.49 -3.27
CA PHE A 91 -4.47 -2.04 -3.59
C PHE A 91 -3.88 -1.41 -4.84
N ASP A 92 -4.70 -1.18 -5.88
CA ASP A 92 -4.25 -0.49 -7.09
C ASP A 92 -3.86 0.97 -6.80
N GLU A 93 -4.67 1.66 -6.00
CA GLU A 93 -4.36 2.99 -5.52
C GLU A 93 -3.05 3.06 -4.72
N TYR A 94 -2.84 2.10 -3.82
CA TYR A 94 -1.60 1.97 -3.05
C TYR A 94 -0.41 1.73 -3.97
N LYS A 95 -0.55 0.82 -4.95
CA LYS A 95 0.49 0.48 -5.93
C LYS A 95 0.89 1.68 -6.77
N THR A 96 -0.08 2.48 -7.20
CA THR A 96 0.14 3.72 -7.96
C THR A 96 0.92 4.74 -7.13
N THR A 97 0.50 5.00 -5.88
CA THR A 97 1.22 5.90 -4.97
C THR A 97 2.63 5.38 -4.65
N LYS A 98 2.79 4.06 -4.46
CA LYS A 98 4.10 3.44 -4.22
C LYS A 98 5.05 3.62 -5.41
N ARG A 99 4.58 3.40 -6.65
CA ARG A 99 5.39 3.63 -7.86
C ARG A 99 5.83 5.09 -7.96
N GLY A 100 4.92 6.04 -7.78
CA GLY A 100 5.25 7.46 -7.79
C GLY A 100 6.27 7.85 -6.71
N TYR A 101 6.17 7.25 -5.52
CA TYR A 101 7.18 7.40 -4.47
C TYR A 101 8.54 6.81 -4.88
N ASP A 102 8.57 5.58 -5.39
CA ASP A 102 9.81 4.87 -5.75
C ASP A 102 10.54 5.58 -6.92
N ASP A 103 9.80 6.07 -7.91
CA ASP A 103 10.35 6.81 -9.05
C ASP A 103 10.93 8.16 -8.60
N LEU A 104 10.21 8.90 -7.76
CA LEU A 104 10.67 10.19 -7.26
C LEU A 104 11.86 10.04 -6.29
N ARG A 105 11.89 8.95 -5.49
CA ARG A 105 13.02 8.57 -4.66
C ARG A 105 14.27 8.28 -5.51
N LYS A 106 14.13 7.50 -6.58
CA LYS A 106 15.24 7.22 -7.51
C LYS A 106 15.75 8.49 -8.19
N ASP A 107 14.85 9.38 -8.58
CA ASP A 107 15.18 10.68 -9.17
C ASP A 107 15.92 11.60 -8.18
N LEU A 108 15.52 11.60 -6.90
CA LEU A 108 16.26 12.28 -5.83
C LEU A 108 17.67 11.71 -5.67
N ILE A 109 17.83 10.38 -5.61
CA ILE A 109 19.16 9.74 -5.51
C ILE A 109 20.07 10.17 -6.66
N LYS A 110 19.54 10.20 -7.90
CA LYS A 110 20.29 10.69 -9.07
C LYS A 110 20.66 12.17 -8.93
N THR A 111 19.73 13.00 -8.48
CA THR A 111 19.96 14.44 -8.29
C THR A 111 21.02 14.69 -7.21
N ILE A 112 21.02 13.90 -6.13
CA ILE A 112 22.01 13.95 -5.03
C ILE A 112 23.43 13.63 -5.49
N ASN A 113 23.58 12.78 -6.51
CA ASN A 113 24.89 12.36 -7.02
C ASN A 113 25.47 13.31 -8.10
N ASN A 114 24.68 14.24 -8.63
CA ASN A 114 25.12 15.18 -9.68
C ASN A 114 25.21 16.62 -9.17
N GLU A 115 24.06 17.30 -8.97
CA GLU A 115 23.99 18.73 -8.64
C GLU A 115 23.09 18.93 -7.42
N PHE A 116 23.65 18.65 -6.24
CA PHE A 116 22.90 18.62 -5.00
C PHE A 116 22.89 19.97 -4.25
N CYS A 117 24.03 20.67 -4.24
CA CYS A 117 24.22 21.91 -3.49
C CYS A 117 24.98 22.96 -4.32
N ILE A 118 24.64 24.24 -4.14
CA ILE A 118 25.29 25.39 -4.79
C ILE A 118 26.50 25.82 -3.95
N CYS A 119 27.38 24.88 -3.63
CA CYS A 119 28.48 25.11 -2.69
C CYS A 119 29.81 24.87 -3.40
N SER A 120 30.75 25.81 -3.30
CA SER A 120 32.03 25.75 -4.04
C SER A 120 33.10 24.84 -3.40
N ASN A 121 32.89 24.25 -2.21
CA ASN A 121 33.87 23.44 -1.46
C ASN A 121 33.20 22.23 -0.76
N ASP A 122 34.01 21.34 -0.17
CA ASP A 122 33.61 20.17 0.65
C ASP A 122 32.45 20.48 1.60
N CYS A 123 31.24 20.07 1.21
CA CYS A 123 29.98 20.42 1.87
C CYS A 123 29.46 19.20 2.64
N LYS A 124 29.27 19.33 3.96
CA LYS A 124 28.54 18.33 4.80
C LYS A 124 27.03 18.29 4.54
N CYS A 125 26.58 19.11 3.60
CA CYS A 125 25.19 19.40 3.23
C CYS A 125 24.48 18.15 2.71
N LYS A 126 25.22 17.28 2.01
CA LYS A 126 24.74 15.98 1.53
C LYS A 126 24.48 15.01 2.69
N ASP A 127 25.45 14.84 3.59
CA ASP A 127 25.34 13.90 4.71
C ASP A 127 24.27 14.34 5.71
N ASP A 128 24.18 15.63 6.00
CA ASP A 128 23.14 16.18 6.89
C ASP A 128 21.74 16.00 6.29
N TYR A 129 21.60 16.12 4.97
CA TYR A 129 20.33 15.89 4.29
C TYR A 129 19.95 14.43 4.26
N ILE A 130 20.91 13.52 3.99
CA ILE A 130 20.68 12.08 4.05
C ILE A 130 20.22 11.69 5.46
N LYS A 131 20.89 12.20 6.51
CA LYS A 131 20.47 11.96 7.91
C LYS A 131 19.07 12.51 8.23
N ASP A 132 18.70 13.68 7.71
CA ASP A 132 17.36 14.24 7.91
C ASP A 132 16.28 13.41 7.20
N MET A 133 16.58 12.90 6.01
CA MET A 133 15.69 12.04 5.24
C MET A 133 15.53 10.65 5.86
N GLU A 134 16.61 10.07 6.39
CA GLU A 134 16.58 8.84 7.19
C GLU A 134 15.73 8.99 8.44
N LYS A 135 15.82 10.12 9.16
CA LYS A 135 14.95 10.42 10.31
C LYS A 135 13.47 10.50 9.90
N LYS A 136 13.17 10.99 8.70
CA LYS A 136 11.82 10.97 8.11
C LYS A 136 11.47 9.59 7.53
N GLY A 137 12.36 8.61 7.64
CA GLY A 137 12.26 7.24 7.15
C GLY A 137 12.21 7.14 5.62
N VAL A 138 12.81 8.10 4.93
CA VAL A 138 13.09 8.05 3.49
C VAL A 138 14.56 7.69 3.37
N ASP A 139 14.84 6.43 3.10
CA ASP A 139 16.21 5.97 2.88
C ASP A 139 16.70 6.47 1.52
N LEU A 140 17.81 7.19 1.50
CA LEU A 140 18.43 7.73 0.28
C LEU A 140 19.80 7.12 0.00
N ILE A 141 20.19 6.11 0.79
CA ILE A 141 21.43 5.36 0.63
C ILE A 141 21.14 4.10 -0.21
N PHE A 142 22.10 3.73 -1.05
CA PHE A 142 22.04 2.52 -1.88
C PHE A 142 22.77 1.38 -1.19
#